data_AF-A0A940YCC9-F1
#
_entry.id   AF-A0A940YCC9-F1
#
_cell.length_a   1.000
_cell.length_b   1.000
_cell.length_c   1.000
_cell.angle_alpha   90.00
_cell.angle_beta   90.00
_cell.angle_gamma   90.00
#
_symmetry.space_group_name_H-M   'P 1'
#
loop_
_entity.id
_entity.type
_entity.pdbx_description
1 polymer ?
#
loop_
_entity_poly.entity_id
_entity_poly.type
_entity_poly.pdbx_seq_one_letter_code
_entity_poly.pdbx_strand_id
1 'polypeptide(L)'
;MKQSLHVLGTLDVGHAFFAEPPGGLMRFVLPPSGAALLRGGQALSRELRGLWALLAEQHDDDPPPGPLHGRTLLLGLQPLDPGLDRYTRPPLPAAPAGSPVLRPCWRNSLDPAALDAAPLAVELCARRPRLQPVSAQRPLDWRLLDAAGQPLLSGQLSATQAAPVFSADLPIGLLRWQERHPASAALLAERWLCVEPALAAAAPWGLVALRLDDAFAQQSAHWQLTLQPREDVLRYYVVGRGWAAPEMASLQVSDATPGLKPAERLSFDRIDDWSGEPPDSARLPAAMLLGSAPNGAQVVLFEAQRRQTRRSRPEHRLQLQSDQRLLIEHLPQPGAARSDAQFVVHLAP
;
A
#
# COMPACT_ATOMS: atom_id res chain seq x y z
N MET A 1 -39.52 -24.10 1.14
CA MET A 1 -39.15 -22.69 0.89
C MET A 1 -37.75 -22.67 0.32
N LYS A 2 -37.55 -22.05 -0.84
CA LYS A 2 -36.24 -21.96 -1.49
C LYS A 2 -35.69 -20.57 -1.17
N GLN A 3 -34.81 -20.48 -0.18
CA GLN A 3 -34.07 -19.24 0.06
C GLN A 3 -33.19 -18.97 -1.16
N SER A 4 -33.37 -17.79 -1.75
CA SER A 4 -32.51 -17.31 -2.84
C SER A 4 -31.55 -16.25 -2.30
N LEU A 5 -30.34 -16.21 -2.87
CA LEU A 5 -29.33 -15.22 -2.50
C LEU A 5 -29.25 -14.18 -3.61
N HIS A 6 -29.49 -12.93 -3.26
CA HIS A 6 -29.36 -11.79 -4.15
C HIS A 6 -28.01 -11.09 -3.90
N VAL A 7 -27.30 -10.71 -4.96
CA VAL A 7 -26.02 -10.00 -4.84
C VAL A 7 -26.28 -8.51 -4.69
N LEU A 8 -25.89 -7.93 -3.54
CA LEU A 8 -25.98 -6.48 -3.32
C LEU A 8 -24.72 -5.76 -3.80
N GLY A 9 -23.58 -6.42 -3.74
CA GLY A 9 -22.35 -5.82 -4.21
C GLY A 9 -21.18 -6.77 -4.23
N THR A 10 -20.15 -6.40 -4.99
CA THR A 10 -18.89 -7.13 -5.05
C THR A 10 -17.71 -6.18 -4.92
N LEU A 11 -16.63 -6.65 -4.31
CA LEU A 11 -15.36 -5.95 -4.22
C LEU A 11 -14.27 -6.81 -4.85
N ASP A 12 -13.63 -6.25 -5.87
CA ASP A 12 -12.45 -6.81 -6.52
C ASP A 12 -11.19 -6.02 -6.12
N VAL A 13 -10.10 -6.74 -5.86
CA VAL A 13 -8.79 -6.14 -5.59
C VAL A 13 -7.79 -6.64 -6.64
N GLY A 14 -7.58 -5.81 -7.65
CA GLY A 14 -6.60 -6.03 -8.70
C GLY A 14 -5.26 -5.35 -8.42
N HIS A 15 -4.26 -5.68 -9.23
CA HIS A 15 -2.96 -5.05 -9.16
C HIS A 15 -2.28 -4.95 -10.53
N ALA A 16 -1.91 -3.74 -10.93
CA ALA A 16 -1.30 -3.46 -12.24
C ALA A 16 0.15 -3.95 -12.42
N PHE A 17 0.70 -4.70 -11.46
CA PHE A 17 1.99 -5.40 -11.60
C PHE A 17 1.82 -6.66 -12.48
N PHE A 18 0.65 -7.30 -12.42
CA PHE A 18 0.33 -8.48 -13.19
C PHE A 18 -0.29 -8.08 -14.53
N ALA A 19 0.10 -8.78 -15.61
CA ALA A 19 -0.49 -8.58 -16.93
C ALA A 19 -1.92 -9.13 -17.02
N GLU A 20 -2.23 -10.13 -16.20
CA GLU A 20 -3.55 -10.71 -16.04
C GLU A 20 -3.98 -10.58 -14.56
N PRO A 21 -5.27 -10.40 -14.26
CA PRO A 21 -5.73 -10.26 -12.89
C PRO A 21 -5.34 -11.50 -12.07
N PRO A 22 -4.59 -11.34 -10.96
CA PRO A 22 -4.35 -12.45 -10.06
C PRO A 22 -5.69 -12.78 -9.39
N GLY A 23 -6.24 -13.96 -9.66
CA GLY A 23 -7.41 -14.43 -8.93
C GLY A 23 -7.09 -14.50 -7.44
N GLY A 24 -7.69 -13.62 -6.63
CA GLY A 24 -7.54 -13.61 -5.18
C GLY A 24 -6.20 -13.05 -4.69
N LEU A 25 -5.89 -11.78 -4.96
CA LEU A 25 -4.72 -11.10 -4.38
C LEU A 25 -4.80 -10.97 -2.84
N MET A 26 -6.02 -10.87 -2.33
CA MET A 26 -6.33 -10.56 -0.94
C MET A 26 -7.31 -11.58 -0.37
N ARG A 27 -7.10 -11.94 0.89
CA ARG A 27 -8.15 -12.48 1.76
C ARG A 27 -8.89 -11.33 2.43
N PHE A 28 -10.20 -11.43 2.48
CA PHE A 28 -11.06 -10.45 3.15
C PHE A 28 -11.34 -10.89 4.59
N VAL A 29 -11.05 -10.01 5.55
CA VAL A 29 -11.27 -10.26 6.98
C VAL A 29 -12.51 -9.51 7.42
N LEU A 30 -13.61 -10.23 7.63
CA LEU A 30 -14.83 -9.68 8.21
C LEU A 30 -14.73 -9.73 9.75
N PRO A 31 -14.70 -8.59 10.46
CA PRO A 31 -14.70 -8.59 11.92
C PRO A 31 -16.06 -9.04 12.49
N PRO A 32 -16.11 -9.46 13.77
CA PRO A 32 -17.36 -9.85 14.43
C PRO A 32 -18.45 -8.78 14.41
N SER A 33 -18.08 -7.50 14.49
CA SER A 33 -19.00 -6.36 14.38
C SER A 33 -19.67 -6.29 13.00
N GLY A 34 -18.91 -6.51 11.93
CA GLY A 34 -19.40 -6.61 10.56
C GLY A 34 -20.31 -7.83 10.39
N ALA A 35 -19.91 -8.99 10.94
CA ALA A 35 -20.75 -10.19 10.91
C ALA A 35 -22.09 -10.00 11.65
N ALA A 36 -22.08 -9.29 12.78
CA ALA A 36 -23.30 -8.94 13.51
C ALA A 36 -24.17 -7.94 12.74
N LEU A 37 -23.56 -6.95 12.08
CA LEU A 37 -24.26 -6.01 11.19
C LEU A 37 -24.96 -6.74 10.05
N LEU A 38 -24.24 -7.63 9.35
CA LEU A 38 -24.79 -8.40 8.23
C LEU A 38 -25.93 -9.31 8.70
N ARG A 39 -25.76 -10.04 9.81
CA ARG A 39 -26.83 -10.89 10.38
C ARG A 39 -28.09 -10.09 10.73
N GLY A 40 -27.93 -8.90 11.31
CA GLY A 40 -29.04 -8.01 11.64
C GLY A 40 -29.78 -7.48 10.40
N GLY A 41 -29.09 -7.36 9.27
CA GLY A 41 -29.65 -6.99 7.97
C GLY A 41 -30.05 -8.17 7.08
N GLN A 42 -30.10 -9.41 7.60
CA GLN A 42 -30.35 -10.64 6.82
C GLN A 42 -29.45 -10.75 5.57
N ALA A 43 -28.19 -10.36 5.74
CA ALA A 43 -27.17 -10.43 4.73
C ALA A 43 -26.01 -11.31 5.21
N LEU A 44 -25.21 -11.74 4.26
CA LEU A 44 -24.00 -12.51 4.49
C LEU A 44 -22.92 -12.09 3.50
N SER A 45 -21.68 -12.41 3.82
CA SER A 45 -20.57 -12.21 2.91
C SER A 45 -19.97 -13.52 2.47
N ARG A 46 -19.53 -13.61 1.21
CA ARG A 46 -18.80 -14.76 0.68
C ARG A 46 -17.62 -14.33 -0.17
N GLU A 47 -16.59 -15.16 -0.19
CA GLU A 47 -15.52 -15.03 -1.17
C GLU A 47 -15.83 -15.95 -2.36
N LEU A 48 -15.82 -15.40 -3.57
CA LEU A 48 -16.16 -16.08 -4.82
C LEU A 48 -15.04 -15.83 -5.83
N ARG A 49 -14.21 -16.84 -6.10
CA ARG A 49 -13.08 -16.74 -7.06
C ARG A 49 -12.14 -15.55 -6.78
N GLY A 50 -11.89 -15.26 -5.51
CA GLY A 50 -11.02 -14.15 -5.07
C GLY A 50 -11.71 -12.78 -4.99
N LEU A 51 -13.00 -12.70 -5.30
CA LEU A 51 -13.84 -11.52 -5.08
C LEU A 51 -14.55 -11.64 -3.75
N TRP A 52 -14.73 -10.51 -3.05
CA TRP A 52 -15.67 -10.46 -1.93
C TRP A 52 -17.06 -10.11 -2.44
N ALA A 53 -18.08 -10.82 -1.99
CA ALA A 53 -19.48 -10.61 -2.35
C ALA A 53 -20.33 -10.34 -1.11
N LEU A 54 -21.14 -9.29 -1.16
CA LEU A 54 -22.22 -9.01 -0.23
C LEU A 54 -23.52 -9.59 -0.79
N LEU A 55 -24.15 -10.46 -0.02
CA LEU A 55 -25.34 -11.20 -0.43
C LEU A 55 -26.45 -10.93 0.56
N ALA A 56 -27.67 -10.71 0.06
CA ALA A 56 -28.88 -10.63 0.87
C ALA A 56 -29.68 -11.93 0.75
N GLU A 57 -30.26 -12.37 1.86
CA GLU A 57 -31.25 -13.43 1.85
C GLU A 57 -32.57 -12.87 1.33
N GLN A 58 -33.12 -13.47 0.28
CA GLN A 58 -34.42 -13.10 -0.27
C GLN A 58 -35.39 -14.28 -0.12
N HIS A 59 -36.51 -14.01 0.56
CA HIS A 59 -37.68 -14.88 0.56
C HIS A 59 -38.68 -14.38 -0.49
N ASP A 60 -39.35 -15.31 -1.16
CA ASP A 60 -40.22 -15.04 -2.31
C ASP A 60 -41.37 -14.06 -2.01
N ASP A 61 -41.71 -13.83 -0.73
CA ASP A 61 -42.82 -12.98 -0.27
C ASP A 61 -42.42 -11.86 0.74
N ASP A 62 -41.13 -11.68 1.08
CA ASP A 62 -40.71 -10.70 2.10
C ASP A 62 -40.34 -9.32 1.50
N PRO A 63 -40.59 -8.22 2.24
CA PRO A 63 -40.01 -6.92 1.94
C PRO A 63 -38.47 -7.01 1.95
N PRO A 64 -37.78 -6.10 1.25
CA PRO A 64 -36.32 -6.16 1.12
C PRO A 64 -35.63 -6.24 2.49
N PRO A 65 -34.49 -6.94 2.56
CA PRO A 65 -33.78 -7.22 3.81
C PRO A 65 -33.54 -5.95 4.64
N GLY A 66 -33.57 -6.11 5.97
CA GLY A 66 -33.56 -5.03 6.96
C GLY A 66 -32.47 -3.96 6.75
N PRO A 67 -32.61 -2.76 7.33
CA PRO A 67 -31.91 -1.56 6.86
C PRO A 67 -30.39 -1.62 7.11
N LEU A 68 -29.67 -2.18 6.15
CA LEU A 68 -28.23 -1.95 5.99
C LEU A 68 -27.95 -0.54 5.48
N HIS A 69 -28.95 0.12 4.89
CA HIS A 69 -28.86 1.49 4.38
C HIS A 69 -28.23 2.45 5.41
N GLY A 70 -27.26 3.23 4.95
CA GLY A 70 -26.54 4.22 5.75
C GLY A 70 -25.55 3.63 6.77
N ARG A 71 -25.50 2.29 6.91
CA ARG A 71 -24.51 1.62 7.76
C ARG A 71 -23.20 1.46 7.02
N THR A 72 -22.10 1.42 7.76
CA THR A 72 -20.76 1.18 7.20
C THR A 72 -20.28 -0.21 7.57
N LEU A 73 -19.94 -1.00 6.56
CA LEU A 73 -19.26 -2.28 6.73
C LEU A 73 -17.75 -2.07 6.66
N LEU A 74 -17.03 -2.52 7.71
CA LEU A 74 -15.58 -2.52 7.74
C LEU A 74 -15.04 -3.91 7.38
N LEU A 75 -14.07 -3.94 6.47
CA LEU A 75 -13.37 -5.13 6.02
C LEU A 75 -11.86 -4.93 6.14
N GLY A 76 -11.14 -5.94 6.62
CA GLY A 76 -9.69 -6.01 6.53
C GLY A 76 -9.24 -6.61 5.20
N LEU A 77 -8.19 -6.04 4.60
CA LEU A 77 -7.50 -6.59 3.45
C LEU A 77 -6.20 -7.26 3.91
N GLN A 78 -6.13 -8.58 3.77
CA GLN A 78 -4.94 -9.36 4.10
C GLN A 78 -4.33 -9.93 2.81
N PRO A 79 -3.11 -9.53 2.42
CA PRO A 79 -2.42 -10.09 1.27
C PRO A 79 -2.23 -11.59 1.43
N LEU A 80 -2.47 -12.34 0.35
CA LEU A 80 -2.09 -13.76 0.31
C LEU A 80 -0.58 -13.93 0.12
N ASP A 81 0.04 -13.02 -0.63
CA ASP A 81 1.50 -12.97 -0.80
C ASP A 81 2.14 -12.09 0.30
N PRO A 82 2.97 -12.66 1.19
CA PRO A 82 3.68 -11.86 2.20
C PRO A 82 4.70 -10.89 1.58
N GLY A 83 5.05 -11.07 0.31
CA GLY A 83 5.92 -10.20 -0.47
C GLY A 83 5.23 -9.03 -1.17
N LEU A 84 3.92 -8.80 -0.96
CA LEU A 84 3.14 -7.77 -1.66
C LEU A 84 3.83 -6.39 -1.69
N ASP A 85 4.38 -5.94 -0.56
CA ASP A 85 5.05 -4.64 -0.42
C ASP A 85 6.33 -4.51 -1.27
N ARG A 86 6.90 -5.62 -1.76
CA ARG A 86 8.11 -5.60 -2.60
C ARG A 86 7.83 -5.05 -3.99
N TYR A 87 6.60 -5.22 -4.48
CA TYR A 87 6.19 -4.81 -5.83
C TYR A 87 4.98 -3.86 -5.85
N THR A 88 4.36 -3.59 -4.71
CA THR A 88 3.27 -2.61 -4.58
C THR A 88 3.83 -1.25 -4.21
N ARG A 89 3.36 -0.20 -4.89
CA ARG A 89 3.61 1.19 -4.49
C ARG A 89 2.90 1.44 -3.16
N PRO A 90 3.59 1.93 -2.12
CA PRO A 90 2.96 2.25 -0.85
C PRO A 90 1.76 3.19 -1.07
N PRO A 91 0.54 2.81 -0.63
CA PRO A 91 -0.65 3.62 -0.81
C PRO A 91 -0.68 4.85 0.11
N LEU A 92 0.15 4.84 1.16
CA LEU A 92 0.36 5.94 2.09
C LEU A 92 1.81 6.43 1.99
N PRO A 93 2.07 7.72 2.27
CA PRO A 93 3.43 8.22 2.38
C PRO A 93 4.17 7.54 3.55
N ALA A 94 5.49 7.49 3.45
CA ALA A 94 6.33 6.98 4.52
C ALA A 94 6.14 7.82 5.79
N ALA A 95 5.85 7.16 6.91
CA ALA A 95 5.72 7.83 8.19
C ALA A 95 7.11 8.09 8.80
N PRO A 96 7.31 9.22 9.51
CA PRO A 96 8.51 9.45 10.30
C PRO A 96 8.73 8.34 11.33
N ALA A 97 9.99 8.05 11.65
CA ALA A 97 10.34 7.09 12.69
C ALA A 97 9.66 7.43 14.02
N GLY A 98 9.07 6.43 14.68
CA GLY A 98 8.33 6.60 15.94
C GLY A 98 6.87 7.05 15.79
N SER A 99 6.38 7.27 14.57
CA SER A 99 4.95 7.52 14.31
C SER A 99 4.10 6.25 14.50
N PRO A 100 2.80 6.37 14.82
CA PRO A 100 1.90 5.23 14.83
C PRO A 100 1.84 4.56 13.45
N VAL A 101 1.65 3.24 13.44
CA VAL A 101 1.49 2.48 12.20
C VAL A 101 0.11 2.79 11.62
N LEU A 102 0.09 3.47 10.48
CA LEU A 102 -1.15 3.79 9.76
C LEU A 102 -1.44 2.73 8.71
N ARG A 103 -2.71 2.42 8.51
CA ARG A 103 -3.22 1.54 7.46
C ARG A 103 -3.99 2.34 6.41
N PRO A 104 -3.85 2.04 5.11
CA PRO A 104 -4.71 2.61 4.09
C PRO A 104 -6.15 2.09 4.29
N CYS A 105 -7.12 2.99 4.25
CA CYS A 105 -8.54 2.68 4.31
C CYS A 105 -9.25 3.29 3.09
N TRP A 106 -9.68 2.45 2.16
CA TRP A 106 -10.49 2.87 1.02
C TRP A 106 -11.96 2.95 1.45
N ARG A 107 -12.64 4.01 1.02
CA ARG A 107 -14.05 4.27 1.39
C ARG A 107 -14.83 4.58 0.14
N ASN A 108 -16.16 4.62 0.24
CA ASN A 108 -17.06 5.06 -0.83
C ASN A 108 -17.84 6.30 -0.34
N SER A 109 -17.12 7.38 -0.06
CA SER A 109 -17.66 8.50 0.71
C SER A 109 -18.55 9.43 -0.11
N LEU A 110 -18.20 9.63 -1.39
CA LEU A 110 -18.93 10.51 -2.32
C LEU A 110 -19.99 9.75 -3.13
N ASP A 111 -19.62 8.58 -3.65
CA ASP A 111 -20.48 7.71 -4.43
C ASP A 111 -20.53 6.34 -3.75
N PRO A 112 -21.69 5.89 -3.25
CA PRO A 112 -21.81 4.57 -2.64
C PRO A 112 -21.37 3.43 -3.56
N ALA A 113 -21.50 3.56 -4.89
CA ALA A 113 -21.17 2.51 -5.85
C ALA A 113 -19.68 2.48 -6.26
N ALA A 114 -18.86 3.46 -5.85
CA ALA A 114 -17.46 3.57 -6.23
C ALA A 114 -16.54 3.83 -5.04
N LEU A 115 -15.30 3.32 -5.09
CA LEU A 115 -14.29 3.66 -4.07
C LEU A 115 -13.67 5.03 -4.35
N ASP A 116 -13.39 5.77 -3.28
CA ASP A 116 -12.60 6.98 -3.26
C ASP A 116 -11.22 6.69 -3.89
N ALA A 117 -10.77 7.59 -4.77
CA ALA A 117 -9.52 7.40 -5.52
C ALA A 117 -8.27 7.34 -4.61
N ALA A 118 -8.29 8.07 -3.49
CA ALA A 118 -7.21 8.09 -2.51
C ALA A 118 -7.65 7.44 -1.20
N PRO A 119 -6.84 6.52 -0.62
CA PRO A 119 -7.13 5.95 0.68
C PRO A 119 -6.93 6.97 1.80
N LEU A 120 -7.67 6.77 2.86
CA LEU A 120 -7.47 7.46 4.12
C LEU A 120 -6.39 6.76 4.95
N ALA A 121 -5.47 7.53 5.55
CA ALA A 121 -4.52 6.98 6.52
C ALA A 121 -5.20 6.85 7.89
N VAL A 122 -5.37 5.63 8.41
CA VAL A 122 -6.05 5.39 9.69
C VAL A 122 -5.18 4.64 10.68
N GLU A 123 -5.26 5.04 11.95
CA GLU A 123 -4.68 4.30 13.07
C GLU A 123 -5.68 3.25 13.56
N LEU A 124 -5.31 1.96 13.55
CA LEU A 124 -6.15 0.91 14.11
C LEU A 124 -6.10 0.94 15.64
N CYS A 125 -7.27 0.96 16.28
CA CYS A 125 -7.39 1.19 17.71
C CYS A 125 -8.34 0.18 18.38
N ALA A 126 -8.04 -0.14 19.64
CA ALA A 126 -8.99 -0.78 20.54
C ALA A 126 -10.13 0.18 20.92
N ARG A 127 -11.19 -0.32 21.57
CA ARG A 127 -12.32 0.53 22.02
C ARG A 127 -11.95 1.54 23.12
N ARG A 128 -10.85 1.32 23.82
CA ARG A 128 -10.28 2.29 24.79
C ARG A 128 -8.82 2.56 24.43
N PRO A 129 -8.57 3.32 23.35
CA PRO A 129 -7.22 3.57 22.91
C PRO A 129 -6.52 4.55 23.86
N ARG A 130 -5.21 4.38 24.02
CA ARG A 130 -4.36 5.41 24.62
C ARG A 130 -3.83 6.30 23.50
N LEU A 131 -4.57 7.35 23.17
CA LEU A 131 -4.20 8.28 22.11
C LEU A 131 -3.13 9.25 22.62
N GLN A 132 -1.94 9.21 22.03
CA GLN A 132 -0.90 10.20 22.32
C GLN A 132 -1.12 11.43 21.43
N PRO A 133 -1.38 12.63 21.98
CA PRO A 133 -1.50 13.85 21.20
C PRO A 133 -0.26 14.11 20.34
N VAL A 134 -0.47 14.60 19.12
CA VAL A 134 0.61 14.97 18.20
C VAL A 134 1.25 16.28 18.66
N SER A 135 0.44 17.24 19.11
CA SER A 135 0.90 18.51 19.64
C SER A 135 1.41 18.37 21.08
N ALA A 136 2.61 18.90 21.30
CA ALA A 136 3.19 19.05 22.64
C ALA A 136 2.61 20.27 23.39
N GLN A 137 1.84 21.15 22.74
CA GLN A 137 1.26 22.33 23.37
C GLN A 137 0.38 21.97 24.55
N ARG A 138 0.42 22.76 25.64
CA ARG A 138 -0.54 22.69 26.74
C ARG A 138 -0.96 24.10 27.20
N PRO A 139 -2.23 24.32 27.60
CA PRO A 139 -3.35 23.39 27.50
C PRO A 139 -3.70 23.07 26.03
N LEU A 140 -4.34 21.92 25.80
CA LEU A 140 -4.71 21.43 24.47
C LEU A 140 -6.17 21.00 24.43
N ASP A 141 -6.97 21.61 23.56
CA ASP A 141 -8.33 21.14 23.31
C ASP A 141 -8.30 19.98 22.34
N TRP A 142 -9.12 18.97 22.58
CA TRP A 142 -9.29 17.85 21.66
C TRP A 142 -10.76 17.54 21.42
N ARG A 143 -11.05 17.02 20.24
CA ARG A 143 -12.37 16.54 19.83
C ARG A 143 -12.24 15.21 19.14
N LEU A 144 -13.16 14.32 19.47
CA LEU A 144 -13.42 13.09 18.74
C LEU A 144 -14.75 13.27 18.01
N LEU A 145 -14.71 13.10 16.70
CA LEU A 145 -15.85 13.24 15.81
C LEU A 145 -16.14 11.88 15.16
N ASP A 146 -17.37 11.64 14.76
CA ASP A 146 -17.67 10.54 13.85
C ASP A 146 -17.17 10.81 12.42
N ALA A 147 -17.35 9.84 11.53
CA ALA A 147 -16.94 9.98 10.13
C ALA A 147 -17.69 11.10 9.36
N ALA A 148 -18.90 11.47 9.80
CA ALA A 148 -19.68 12.57 9.24
C ALA A 148 -19.29 13.95 9.82
N GLY A 149 -18.39 13.97 10.81
CA GLY A 149 -17.91 15.18 11.47
C GLY A 149 -18.74 15.62 12.66
N GLN A 150 -19.71 14.82 13.12
CA GLN A 150 -20.48 15.12 14.32
C GLN A 150 -19.64 14.88 15.58
N PRO A 151 -19.68 15.78 16.57
CA PRO A 151 -18.92 15.62 17.79
C PRO A 151 -19.47 14.48 18.65
N LEU A 152 -18.59 13.56 19.02
CA LEU A 152 -18.89 12.45 19.94
C LEU A 152 -18.39 12.76 21.35
N LEU A 153 -17.13 13.20 21.46
CA LEU A 153 -16.47 13.51 22.72
C LEU A 153 -15.54 14.70 22.53
N SER A 154 -15.29 15.44 23.60
CA SER A 154 -14.29 16.49 23.63
C SER A 154 -13.74 16.69 25.03
N GLY A 155 -12.57 17.30 25.13
CA GLY A 155 -12.00 17.68 26.40
C GLY A 155 -10.81 18.60 26.23
N GLN A 156 -10.15 18.91 27.35
CA GLN A 156 -8.93 19.69 27.38
C GLN A 156 -7.87 18.92 28.18
N LEU A 157 -6.64 18.88 27.68
CA LEU A 157 -5.49 18.38 28.41
C LEU A 157 -4.79 19.54 29.11
N SER A 158 -4.65 19.43 30.43
CA SER A 158 -3.90 20.37 31.25
C SER A 158 -2.37 20.19 31.08
N ALA A 159 -1.59 21.06 31.70
CA ALA A 159 -0.12 21.02 31.65
C ALA A 159 0.49 19.69 32.11
N THR A 160 -0.18 18.95 33.00
CA THR A 160 0.31 17.68 33.55
C THR A 160 -0.23 16.44 32.83
N GLN A 161 -1.19 16.61 31.92
CA GLN A 161 -1.84 15.50 31.23
C GLN A 161 -1.16 15.23 29.88
N ALA A 162 -0.56 14.04 29.77
CA ALA A 162 0.06 13.60 28.54
C ALA A 162 -0.95 13.16 27.47
N ALA A 163 -2.09 12.56 27.86
CA ALA A 163 -3.09 11.97 26.98
C ALA A 163 -4.50 12.02 27.60
N PRO A 164 -5.57 11.96 26.79
CA PRO A 164 -6.94 11.80 27.30
C PRO A 164 -7.13 10.43 27.96
N VAL A 165 -8.04 10.37 28.92
CA VAL A 165 -8.51 9.11 29.52
C VAL A 165 -9.98 8.95 29.16
N PHE A 166 -10.31 7.84 28.52
CA PHE A 166 -11.68 7.51 28.13
C PHE A 166 -12.36 6.71 29.24
N SER A 167 -13.48 7.23 29.75
CA SER A 167 -14.30 6.56 30.76
C SER A 167 -15.23 5.49 30.18
N ALA A 168 -15.51 5.56 28.87
CA ALA A 168 -16.38 4.65 28.14
C ALA A 168 -15.68 4.09 26.89
N ASP A 169 -16.22 2.98 26.38
CA ASP A 169 -15.80 2.41 25.10
C ASP A 169 -16.16 3.35 23.95
N LEU A 170 -15.22 3.57 23.04
CA LEU A 170 -15.48 4.24 21.79
C LEU A 170 -16.38 3.36 20.88
N PRO A 171 -17.24 4.01 20.07
CA PRO A 171 -18.04 3.30 19.08
C PRO A 171 -17.12 2.67 18.04
N ILE A 172 -17.55 1.51 17.53
CA ILE A 172 -16.87 0.85 16.42
C ILE A 172 -17.08 1.67 15.14
N GLY A 173 -16.03 1.83 14.35
CA GLY A 173 -16.10 2.58 13.10
C GLY A 173 -14.90 3.49 12.86
N LEU A 174 -15.04 4.33 11.83
CA LEU A 174 -14.09 5.39 11.54
C LEU A 174 -14.44 6.63 12.37
N LEU A 175 -13.45 7.13 13.11
CA LEU A 175 -13.56 8.33 13.93
C LEU A 175 -12.47 9.32 13.52
N ARG A 176 -12.71 10.60 13.76
CA ARG A 176 -11.76 11.68 13.48
C ARG A 176 -11.35 12.37 14.76
N TRP A 177 -10.06 12.36 15.04
CA TRP A 177 -9.44 13.03 16.18
C TRP A 177 -8.90 14.39 15.73
N GLN A 178 -9.29 15.46 16.43
CA GLN A 178 -8.81 16.81 16.20
C GLN A 178 -8.16 17.37 17.48
N GLU A 179 -7.02 18.05 17.30
CA GLU A 179 -6.32 18.81 18.33
C GLU A 179 -6.41 20.29 17.98
N ARG A 180 -6.76 21.12 18.95
CA ARG A 180 -7.02 22.54 18.74
C ARG A 180 -6.37 23.42 19.81
N HIS A 181 -5.95 24.59 19.39
CA HIS A 181 -5.47 25.61 20.30
C HIS A 181 -6.64 26.16 21.13
N PRO A 182 -6.57 26.20 22.48
CA PRO A 182 -7.71 26.56 23.32
C PRO A 182 -8.18 28.02 23.15
N ALA A 183 -7.25 28.97 23.00
CA ALA A 183 -7.62 30.38 22.83
C ALA A 183 -8.15 30.74 21.43
N SER A 184 -7.54 30.24 20.35
CA SER A 184 -7.89 30.61 18.97
C SER A 184 -8.78 29.59 18.26
N ALA A 185 -9.02 28.43 18.86
CA ALA A 185 -9.66 27.27 18.25
C ALA A 185 -8.98 26.76 16.96
N ALA A 186 -7.77 27.23 16.64
CA ALA A 186 -7.02 26.81 15.46
C ALA A 186 -6.73 25.31 15.48
N LEU A 187 -6.92 24.63 14.34
CA LEU A 187 -6.62 23.21 14.20
C LEU A 187 -5.10 23.01 14.20
N LEU A 188 -4.61 22.26 15.19
CA LEU A 188 -3.19 21.95 15.37
C LEU A 188 -2.82 20.62 14.73
N ALA A 189 -3.70 19.62 14.84
CA ALA A 189 -3.53 18.33 14.22
C ALA A 189 -4.89 17.67 13.96
N GLU A 190 -4.95 16.83 12.93
CA GLU A 190 -6.08 15.95 12.66
C GLU A 190 -5.57 14.57 12.25
N ARG A 191 -6.23 13.52 12.73
CA ARG A 191 -5.96 12.14 12.31
C ARG A 191 -7.23 11.31 12.33
N TRP A 192 -7.20 10.21 11.60
CA TRP A 192 -8.29 9.24 11.55
C TRP A 192 -7.96 7.99 12.34
N LEU A 193 -8.96 7.51 13.08
CA LEU A 193 -8.91 6.31 13.88
C LEU A 193 -9.89 5.31 13.30
N CYS A 194 -9.52 4.04 13.26
CA CYS A 194 -10.42 2.93 13.01
C CYS A 194 -10.54 2.10 14.28
N VAL A 195 -11.66 2.28 15.00
CA VAL A 195 -11.95 1.52 16.22
C VAL A 195 -12.60 0.20 15.82
N GLU A 196 -11.80 -0.86 15.77
CA GLU A 196 -12.26 -2.22 15.52
C GLU A 196 -11.27 -3.23 16.13
N PRO A 197 -11.52 -3.73 17.36
CA PRO A 197 -10.55 -4.56 18.08
C PRO A 197 -10.12 -5.81 17.33
N ALA A 198 -11.02 -6.46 16.61
CA ALA A 198 -10.69 -7.68 15.88
C ALA A 198 -9.75 -7.40 14.70
N LEU A 199 -9.95 -6.28 13.98
CA LEU A 199 -9.04 -5.85 12.93
C LEU A 199 -7.73 -5.31 13.49
N ALA A 200 -7.75 -4.60 14.62
CA ALA A 200 -6.53 -4.18 15.30
C ALA A 200 -5.66 -5.39 15.72
N ALA A 201 -6.27 -6.47 16.20
CA ALA A 201 -5.58 -7.71 16.54
C ALA A 201 -5.09 -8.49 15.32
N ALA A 202 -5.89 -8.54 14.24
CA ALA A 202 -5.50 -9.20 13.00
C ALA A 202 -4.43 -8.43 12.20
N ALA A 203 -4.31 -7.12 12.45
CA ALA A 203 -3.37 -6.21 11.81
C ALA A 203 -3.32 -6.34 10.26
N PRO A 204 -4.48 -6.22 9.56
CA PRO A 204 -4.51 -6.34 8.11
C PRO A 204 -3.63 -5.28 7.45
N TRP A 205 -3.20 -5.55 6.22
CA TRP A 205 -2.38 -4.63 5.43
C TRP A 205 -3.12 -3.34 5.09
N GLY A 206 -4.43 -3.45 4.80
CA GLY A 206 -5.31 -2.33 4.51
C GLY A 206 -6.74 -2.59 4.95
N LEU A 207 -7.61 -1.61 4.75
CA LEU A 207 -9.01 -1.64 5.15
C LEU A 207 -9.92 -1.15 4.03
N VAL A 208 -11.16 -1.60 4.02
CA VAL A 208 -12.22 -1.00 3.22
C VAL A 208 -13.40 -0.67 4.13
N ALA A 209 -13.93 0.55 4.02
CA ALA A 209 -15.13 1.00 4.72
C ALA A 209 -16.22 1.31 3.71
N LEU A 210 -17.17 0.39 3.55
CA LEU A 210 -18.26 0.49 2.58
C LEU A 210 -19.52 0.98 3.27
N ARG A 211 -19.93 2.21 2.99
CA ARG A 211 -21.28 2.71 3.26
C ARG A 211 -22.25 1.96 2.35
N LEU A 212 -23.25 1.33 2.95
CA LEU A 212 -24.25 0.56 2.24
C LEU A 212 -25.43 1.47 1.85
N ASP A 213 -25.86 1.35 0.61
CA ASP A 213 -26.97 2.11 0.04
C ASP A 213 -28.17 1.17 -0.21
N ASP A 214 -29.38 1.71 -0.14
CA ASP A 214 -30.61 0.94 -0.37
C ASP A 214 -30.82 0.62 -1.86
N ALA A 215 -30.24 1.43 -2.76
CA ALA A 215 -30.29 1.18 -4.19
C ALA A 215 -29.62 -0.16 -4.60
N PHE A 216 -28.73 -0.71 -3.77
CA PHE A 216 -27.99 -1.94 -4.07
C PHE A 216 -28.87 -3.19 -4.22
N ALA A 217 -30.08 -3.17 -3.65
CA ALA A 217 -31.05 -4.25 -3.86
C ALA A 217 -31.66 -4.27 -5.28
N GLN A 218 -31.62 -3.13 -5.99
CA GLN A 218 -32.09 -3.00 -7.37
C GLN A 218 -30.92 -2.98 -8.36
N GLN A 219 -29.80 -2.38 -7.95
CA GLN A 219 -28.60 -2.22 -8.76
C GLN A 219 -27.37 -2.58 -7.92
N SER A 220 -26.91 -3.83 -8.05
CA SER A 220 -25.72 -4.30 -7.35
C SER A 220 -24.51 -3.41 -7.60
N ALA A 221 -23.77 -3.07 -6.52
CA ALA A 221 -22.52 -2.34 -6.62
C ALA A 221 -21.37 -3.23 -7.13
N HIS A 222 -20.38 -2.61 -7.77
CA HIS A 222 -19.13 -3.27 -8.12
C HIS A 222 -17.94 -2.36 -7.81
N TRP A 223 -17.36 -2.55 -6.64
CA TRP A 223 -16.21 -1.80 -6.17
C TRP A 223 -14.92 -2.42 -6.70
N GLN A 224 -14.06 -1.59 -7.28
CA GLN A 224 -12.76 -2.01 -7.78
C GLN A 224 -11.65 -1.24 -7.07
N LEU A 225 -10.73 -1.99 -6.46
CA LEU A 225 -9.49 -1.45 -5.92
C LEU A 225 -8.33 -1.93 -6.80
N THR A 226 -7.66 -1.01 -7.49
CA THR A 226 -6.47 -1.32 -8.28
C THR A 226 -5.21 -0.83 -7.60
N LEU A 227 -4.42 -1.76 -7.08
CA LEU A 227 -3.11 -1.46 -6.50
C LEU A 227 -2.08 -1.15 -7.59
N GLN A 228 -1.27 -0.14 -7.32
CA GLN A 228 -0.28 0.35 -8.27
C GLN A 228 1.07 -0.34 -8.04
N PRO A 229 1.79 -0.74 -9.10
CA PRO A 229 3.15 -1.22 -9.01
C PRO A 229 4.10 -0.17 -8.48
N ARG A 230 5.08 -0.65 -7.71
CA ARG A 230 6.22 0.15 -7.26
C ARG A 230 7.02 0.62 -8.46
N GLU A 231 7.57 1.82 -8.34
CA GLU A 231 8.50 2.39 -9.29
C GLU A 231 9.90 2.46 -8.67
N ASP A 232 10.89 1.91 -9.36
CA ASP A 232 12.27 1.88 -8.88
C ASP A 232 13.24 2.41 -9.94
N VAL A 233 14.38 2.90 -9.48
CA VAL A 233 15.52 3.20 -10.35
C VAL A 233 16.33 1.91 -10.54
N LEU A 234 16.44 1.42 -11.77
CA LEU A 234 17.25 0.25 -12.10
C LEU A 234 18.74 0.58 -11.95
N ARG A 235 19.49 -0.30 -11.28
CA ARG A 235 20.92 -0.14 -11.05
C ARG A 235 21.66 -1.44 -11.32
N TYR A 236 22.69 -1.38 -12.16
CA TYR A 236 23.61 -2.47 -12.42
C TYR A 236 25.01 -2.09 -11.94
N TYR A 237 25.49 -2.79 -10.91
CA TYR A 237 26.86 -2.71 -10.42
C TYR A 237 27.67 -3.80 -11.12
N VAL A 238 28.48 -3.42 -12.11
CA VAL A 238 29.30 -4.36 -12.86
C VAL A 238 30.68 -4.43 -12.23
N VAL A 239 31.03 -5.62 -11.73
CA VAL A 239 32.28 -5.89 -11.02
C VAL A 239 33.20 -6.69 -11.92
N GLY A 240 34.26 -6.05 -12.43
CA GLY A 240 35.31 -6.68 -13.22
C GLY A 240 36.51 -7.02 -12.35
N ARG A 241 36.74 -8.31 -12.10
CA ARG A 241 37.96 -8.79 -11.40
C ARG A 241 39.01 -9.17 -12.44
N GLY A 242 40.16 -8.48 -12.44
CA GLY A 242 41.21 -8.72 -13.43
C GLY A 242 40.96 -8.09 -14.80
N TRP A 243 39.90 -7.29 -14.94
CA TRP A 243 39.63 -6.48 -16.13
C TRP A 243 40.48 -5.21 -16.11
N ALA A 244 41.04 -4.83 -17.25
CA ALA A 244 41.82 -3.61 -17.38
C ALA A 244 40.89 -2.37 -17.39
N ALA A 245 41.40 -1.21 -16.95
CA ALA A 245 40.63 0.03 -16.92
C ALA A 245 40.01 0.42 -18.29
N PRO A 246 40.71 0.27 -19.44
CA PRO A 246 40.11 0.53 -20.74
C PRO A 246 38.96 -0.42 -21.11
N GLU A 247 39.07 -1.70 -20.74
CA GLU A 247 38.02 -2.70 -20.99
C GLU A 247 36.79 -2.42 -20.12
N MET A 248 37.02 -2.02 -18.87
CA MET A 248 35.94 -1.55 -17.99
C MET A 248 35.29 -0.29 -18.57
N ALA A 249 36.07 0.66 -19.09
CA ALA A 249 35.59 1.90 -19.70
C ALA A 249 34.70 1.68 -20.94
N SER A 250 34.92 0.59 -21.70
CA SER A 250 34.09 0.29 -22.88
C SER A 250 32.75 -0.37 -22.56
N LEU A 251 32.49 -0.73 -21.30
CA LEU A 251 31.21 -1.32 -20.89
C LEU A 251 30.03 -0.36 -21.11
N GLN A 252 28.92 -0.89 -21.61
CA GLN A 252 27.67 -0.16 -21.82
C GLN A 252 26.46 -1.04 -21.53
N VAL A 253 25.43 -0.45 -20.92
CA VAL A 253 24.09 -1.06 -20.80
C VAL A 253 23.18 -0.46 -21.86
N SER A 254 22.54 -1.31 -22.65
CA SER A 254 21.59 -0.89 -23.69
C SER A 254 20.27 -1.63 -23.59
N ASP A 255 19.20 -0.95 -24.00
CA ASP A 255 17.89 -1.56 -24.18
C ASP A 255 17.71 -1.99 -25.64
N ALA A 256 17.79 -3.29 -25.88
CA ALA A 256 17.69 -3.94 -27.19
C ALA A 256 16.28 -4.49 -27.47
N THR A 257 15.25 -3.98 -26.79
CA THR A 257 13.87 -4.45 -27.01
C THR A 257 13.42 -4.19 -28.45
N PRO A 258 12.92 -5.21 -29.17
CA PRO A 258 12.41 -5.04 -30.53
C PRO A 258 11.18 -4.11 -30.56
N GLY A 259 11.08 -3.27 -31.59
CA GLY A 259 9.89 -2.45 -31.83
C GLY A 259 9.71 -1.22 -30.92
N LEU A 260 10.47 -1.06 -29.83
CA LEU A 260 10.43 0.15 -29.02
C LEU A 260 10.97 1.36 -29.77
N LYS A 261 10.24 2.48 -29.70
CA LYS A 261 10.68 3.78 -30.19
C LYS A 261 11.83 4.31 -29.31
N PRO A 262 12.72 5.17 -29.83
CA PRO A 262 13.83 5.72 -29.04
C PRO A 262 13.42 6.37 -27.71
N ALA A 263 12.26 7.03 -27.66
CA ALA A 263 11.75 7.68 -26.43
C ALA A 263 11.24 6.71 -25.35
N GLU A 264 10.96 5.46 -25.73
CA GLU A 264 10.47 4.38 -24.87
C GLU A 264 11.61 3.50 -24.36
N ARG A 265 12.79 3.57 -24.99
CA ARG A 265 13.97 2.81 -24.58
C ARG A 265 14.55 3.35 -23.28
N LEU A 266 15.11 2.44 -22.48
CA LEU A 266 15.82 2.80 -21.27
C LEU A 266 17.24 3.28 -21.58
N SER A 267 17.57 4.45 -21.04
CA SER A 267 18.91 5.03 -21.06
C SER A 267 19.53 4.95 -19.67
N PHE A 268 20.85 4.77 -19.63
CA PHE A 268 21.61 4.58 -18.40
C PHE A 268 22.76 5.57 -18.33
N ASP A 269 22.91 6.19 -17.17
CA ASP A 269 24.10 6.96 -16.83
C ASP A 269 25.18 6.00 -16.32
N ARG A 270 26.39 6.16 -16.85
CA ARG A 270 27.58 5.43 -16.41
C ARG A 270 28.30 6.24 -15.33
N ILE A 271 28.61 5.59 -14.22
CA ILE A 271 29.31 6.17 -13.08
C ILE A 271 30.57 5.33 -12.83
N ASP A 272 31.71 5.87 -13.25
CA ASP A 272 33.02 5.19 -13.23
C ASP A 272 33.65 5.13 -11.83
N ASP A 273 33.56 6.21 -11.06
CA ASP A 273 34.16 6.31 -9.72
C ASP A 273 33.20 5.84 -8.62
N TRP A 274 32.68 4.60 -8.74
CA TRP A 274 31.88 3.98 -7.67
C TRP A 274 32.77 3.49 -6.51
N SER A 275 33.40 4.44 -5.80
CA SER A 275 34.38 4.17 -4.73
C SER A 275 33.91 4.58 -3.34
N GLY A 276 32.81 5.36 -3.24
CA GLY A 276 32.41 6.04 -1.99
C GLY A 276 31.18 5.48 -1.29
N GLU A 277 30.97 5.96 -0.07
CA GLU A 277 29.66 5.90 0.59
C GLU A 277 28.66 6.72 -0.23
N PRO A 278 27.50 6.14 -0.58
CA PRO A 278 26.53 6.84 -1.39
C PRO A 278 25.98 8.07 -0.66
N PRO A 279 25.72 9.19 -1.36
CA PRO A 279 25.18 10.40 -0.74
C PRO A 279 23.77 10.18 -0.15
N ASP A 280 23.10 9.10 -0.55
CA ASP A 280 21.87 8.60 0.05
C ASP A 280 22.00 7.10 0.40
N SER A 281 21.18 6.63 1.33
CA SER A 281 21.15 5.21 1.73
C SER A 281 20.56 4.27 0.66
N ALA A 282 20.30 4.76 -0.55
CA ALA A 282 19.55 4.02 -1.57
C ALA A 282 20.45 3.20 -2.51
N ARG A 283 21.77 3.47 -2.55
CA ARG A 283 22.74 2.72 -3.36
C ARG A 283 23.55 1.75 -2.50
N LEU A 284 24.09 0.69 -3.10
CA LEU A 284 24.89 -0.31 -2.38
C LEU A 284 26.32 0.22 -2.15
N PRO A 285 26.81 0.27 -0.90
CA PRO A 285 28.18 0.72 -0.63
C PRO A 285 29.22 -0.10 -1.39
N ALA A 286 30.23 0.56 -1.97
CA ALA A 286 31.29 -0.11 -2.73
C ALA A 286 32.00 -1.21 -1.92
N ALA A 287 32.17 -1.00 -0.61
CA ALA A 287 32.74 -1.99 0.30
C ALA A 287 31.96 -3.32 0.34
N MET A 288 30.62 -3.29 0.16
CA MET A 288 29.80 -4.52 0.09
C MET A 288 30.01 -5.29 -1.22
N LEU A 289 30.44 -4.60 -2.29
CA LEU A 289 30.60 -5.17 -3.63
C LEU A 289 32.01 -5.72 -3.86
N LEU A 290 33.01 -5.02 -3.31
CA LEU A 290 34.42 -5.34 -3.47
C LEU A 290 34.94 -6.35 -2.43
N GLY A 291 34.28 -6.43 -1.27
CA GLY A 291 34.76 -7.22 -0.13
C GLY A 291 36.07 -6.66 0.44
N SER A 292 36.69 -7.37 1.40
CA SER A 292 37.97 -6.98 2.02
C SER A 292 39.20 -7.24 1.13
N ALA A 293 39.03 -7.56 -0.15
CA ALA A 293 40.12 -8.06 -1.00
C ALA A 293 40.87 -6.90 -1.70
N PRO A 294 42.21 -6.80 -1.55
CA PRO A 294 43.02 -5.75 -2.18
C PRO A 294 43.33 -5.99 -3.68
N ASN A 295 42.63 -6.90 -4.36
CA ASN A 295 43.06 -7.37 -5.68
C ASN A 295 42.23 -6.76 -6.81
N GLY A 296 42.61 -5.56 -7.26
CA GLY A 296 42.39 -5.07 -8.63
C GLY A 296 40.96 -5.12 -9.20
N ALA A 297 39.93 -5.20 -8.35
CA ALA A 297 38.55 -5.26 -8.76
C ALA A 297 38.03 -3.84 -8.99
N GLN A 298 37.43 -3.61 -10.15
CA GLN A 298 36.82 -2.34 -10.52
C GLN A 298 35.29 -2.49 -10.52
N VAL A 299 34.57 -1.45 -10.10
CA VAL A 299 33.12 -1.40 -10.16
C VAL A 299 32.70 -0.20 -10.99
N VAL A 300 31.85 -0.44 -11.97
CA VAL A 300 31.10 0.62 -12.65
C VAL A 300 29.61 0.48 -12.32
N LEU A 301 28.95 1.59 -12.04
CA LEU A 301 27.51 1.63 -11.85
C LEU A 301 26.83 2.16 -13.12
N PHE A 302 25.84 1.42 -13.61
CA PHE A 302 24.89 1.91 -14.60
C PHE A 302 23.54 2.16 -13.92
N GLU A 303 23.11 3.42 -13.90
CA GLU A 303 21.87 3.86 -13.27
C GLU A 303 20.87 4.31 -14.35
N ALA A 304 19.64 3.78 -14.33
CA ALA A 304 18.63 4.19 -15.29
C ALA A 304 18.23 5.66 -15.07
N GLN A 305 18.15 6.44 -16.15
CA GLN A 305 17.80 7.86 -16.11
C GLN A 305 16.33 8.12 -15.69
N ARG A 306 15.48 7.09 -15.73
CA ARG A 306 14.07 7.17 -15.36
C ARG A 306 13.68 5.99 -14.48
N ARG A 307 12.80 6.27 -13.51
CA ARG A 307 12.15 5.23 -12.72
C ARG A 307 11.33 4.31 -13.61
N GLN A 308 11.39 3.03 -13.32
CA GLN A 308 10.68 1.97 -14.02
C GLN A 308 9.58 1.41 -13.15
N THR A 309 8.39 1.30 -13.74
CA THR A 309 7.28 0.59 -13.14
C THR A 309 7.61 -0.91 -13.09
N ARG A 310 7.50 -1.53 -11.92
CA ARG A 310 7.68 -2.98 -11.80
C ARG A 310 6.60 -3.75 -12.53
N ARG A 311 7.00 -4.87 -13.11
CA ARG A 311 6.12 -5.79 -13.83
C ARG A 311 6.45 -7.24 -13.49
N SER A 312 5.41 -8.06 -13.51
CA SER A 312 5.52 -9.52 -13.30
C SER A 312 6.32 -10.23 -14.38
N ARG A 313 6.34 -9.67 -15.60
CA ARG A 313 7.16 -10.14 -16.72
C ARG A 313 8.10 -9.00 -17.15
N PRO A 314 9.37 -9.30 -17.48
CA PRO A 314 10.28 -8.28 -17.98
C PRO A 314 9.78 -7.74 -19.32
N GLU A 315 9.67 -6.41 -19.42
CA GLU A 315 9.22 -5.73 -20.66
C GLU A 315 10.42 -5.35 -21.54
N HIS A 316 11.61 -5.18 -20.94
CA HIS A 316 12.80 -4.73 -21.63
C HIS A 316 13.81 -5.86 -21.88
N ARG A 317 14.51 -5.85 -23.00
CA ARG A 317 15.68 -6.69 -23.28
C ARG A 317 16.95 -5.89 -23.02
N LEU A 318 17.33 -5.82 -21.75
CA LEU A 318 18.52 -5.08 -21.30
C LEU A 318 19.77 -5.92 -21.50
N GLN A 319 20.80 -5.34 -22.08
CA GLN A 319 22.05 -6.02 -22.47
C GLN A 319 23.27 -5.30 -21.88
N LEU A 320 24.28 -6.08 -21.50
CA LEU A 320 25.62 -5.56 -21.20
C LEU A 320 26.54 -5.86 -22.38
N GLN A 321 27.25 -4.84 -22.85
CA GLN A 321 28.15 -4.93 -24.00
C GLN A 321 29.50 -4.28 -23.68
N SER A 322 30.55 -4.68 -24.38
CA SER A 322 31.88 -4.05 -24.38
C SER A 322 32.36 -3.96 -25.83
N ASP A 323 32.76 -2.77 -26.29
CA ASP A 323 33.21 -2.54 -27.68
C ASP A 323 32.31 -3.19 -28.75
N GLN A 324 30.98 -3.05 -28.59
CA GLN A 324 29.94 -3.64 -29.45
C GLN A 324 29.84 -5.18 -29.43
N ARG A 325 30.66 -5.86 -28.61
CA ARG A 325 30.50 -7.28 -28.30
C ARG A 325 29.48 -7.45 -27.17
N LEU A 326 28.51 -8.31 -27.40
CA LEU A 326 27.55 -8.71 -26.37
C LEU A 326 28.24 -9.55 -25.29
N LEU A 327 28.17 -9.10 -24.03
CA LEU A 327 28.66 -9.85 -22.86
C LEU A 327 27.52 -10.59 -22.17
N ILE A 328 26.40 -9.90 -21.94
CA ILE A 328 25.21 -10.45 -21.32
C ILE A 328 23.98 -10.04 -22.13
N GLU A 329 23.24 -11.04 -22.62
CA GLU A 329 22.06 -10.84 -23.46
C GLU A 329 20.82 -10.40 -22.69
N HIS A 330 20.71 -10.81 -21.43
CA HIS A 330 19.54 -10.58 -20.58
C HIS A 330 19.98 -10.18 -19.18
N LEU A 331 20.10 -8.87 -18.96
CA LEU A 331 20.30 -8.34 -17.62
C LEU A 331 19.03 -8.54 -16.78
N PRO A 332 19.19 -8.89 -15.49
CA PRO A 332 18.07 -9.17 -14.61
C PRO A 332 17.22 -7.91 -14.36
N GLN A 333 15.92 -8.11 -14.14
CA GLN A 333 14.94 -7.07 -13.83
C GLN A 333 14.17 -7.42 -12.55
N PRO A 334 13.64 -6.41 -11.82
CA PRO A 334 13.03 -6.63 -10.52
C PRO A 334 11.65 -7.28 -10.63
N GLY A 335 11.57 -8.58 -10.34
CA GLY A 335 10.31 -9.31 -10.18
C GLY A 335 9.72 -9.20 -8.76
N ALA A 336 8.69 -10.01 -8.48
CA ALA A 336 7.96 -9.99 -7.21
C ALA A 336 8.85 -10.34 -5.99
N ALA A 337 9.85 -11.19 -6.17
CA ALA A 337 10.67 -11.70 -5.08
C ALA A 337 11.69 -10.69 -4.52
N ARG A 338 12.11 -9.68 -5.31
CA ARG A 338 13.20 -8.77 -4.92
C ARG A 338 12.65 -7.52 -4.24
N SER A 339 13.30 -7.06 -3.18
CA SER A 339 12.91 -5.85 -2.42
C SER A 339 13.33 -4.54 -3.08
N ASP A 340 14.32 -4.58 -3.98
CA ASP A 340 14.85 -3.43 -4.70
C ASP A 340 15.15 -3.77 -6.18
N ALA A 341 15.63 -2.78 -6.92
CA ALA A 341 15.97 -2.87 -8.34
C ALA A 341 17.49 -2.74 -8.56
N GLN A 342 18.27 -3.32 -7.64
CA GLN A 342 19.72 -3.25 -7.63
C GLN A 342 20.33 -4.62 -7.93
N PHE A 343 21.24 -4.68 -8.90
CA PHE A 343 21.80 -5.93 -9.40
C PHE A 343 23.32 -5.84 -9.43
N VAL A 344 23.99 -6.87 -8.92
CA VAL A 344 25.43 -7.01 -9.01
C VAL A 344 25.75 -8.02 -10.11
N VAL A 345 26.57 -7.61 -11.07
CA VAL A 345 26.95 -8.40 -12.24
C VAL A 345 28.45 -8.63 -12.15
N HIS A 346 28.87 -9.87 -11.90
CA HIS A 346 30.28 -10.23 -11.89
C HIS A 346 30.72 -10.64 -13.29
N LEU A 347 31.78 -10.00 -13.80
CA LEU A 347 32.45 -10.41 -15.03
C LEU A 347 33.61 -11.33 -14.67
N ALA A 348 33.62 -12.51 -15.28
CA ALA A 348 34.80 -13.36 -15.33
C ALA A 348 35.70 -12.88 -16.50
N PRO A 349 37.03 -13.03 -16.37
CA PRO A 349 37.95 -12.75 -17.47
C PRO A 349 37.77 -13.68 -18.67
#